data_AF-A0A946AM40-F1
#
_entry.id   AF-A0A946AM40-F1
#
_cell.length_a   1.000
_cell.length_b   1.000
_cell.length_c   1.000
_cell.angle_alpha   90.00
_cell.angle_beta   90.00
_cell.angle_gamma   90.00
#
_symmetry.space_group_name_H-M   'P 1'
#
loop_
_entity.id
_entity.type
_entity.pdbx_description
1 polymer ?
#
loop_
_entity_poly.entity_id
_entity_poly.type
_entity_poly.pdbx_seq_one_letter_code
_entity_poly.pdbx_strand_id
1 'polypeptide(L)'
;MFIRIQPDHPERTDEGARAVNAFDERRWRELEALSAEDATERLVAFNNEIAGQRNVLMVAFNSHFDTAFLDHLFRSQDRSWRELYHYFVLDLPSMAWSRGNRGLTGTSISTALGVDDEPHVANLHTGITGARLNARIYQALLARE
;
A
#
# COMPACT_ATOMS: atom_id res chain seq x y z
N MET A 1 5.26 -3.30 9.58
CA MET A 1 6.53 -2.84 8.99
C MET A 1 6.30 -1.58 8.20
N PHE A 2 7.25 -0.64 8.20
CA PHE A 2 7.26 0.54 7.34
C PHE A 2 8.67 0.74 6.82
N ILE A 3 8.83 0.79 5.50
CA ILE A 3 10.11 0.97 4.82
C ILE A 3 10.00 2.12 3.83
N ARG A 4 11.13 2.76 3.54
CA ARG A 4 11.29 3.71 2.43
C ARG A 4 12.19 3.06 1.41
N ILE A 5 11.88 3.26 0.13
CA ILE A 5 12.67 2.72 -0.97
C ILE A 5 13.20 3.93 -1.73
N GLN A 6 14.53 3.99 -1.86
CA GLN A 6 15.21 5.03 -2.62
C GLN A 6 15.07 4.70 -4.12
N PRO A 7 14.46 5.58 -4.94
CA PRO A 7 14.41 5.37 -6.38
C PRO A 7 15.81 5.50 -6.99
N ASP A 8 16.09 4.71 -8.04
CA ASP A 8 17.34 4.80 -8.80
C ASP A 8 17.43 6.09 -9.62
N HIS A 9 16.28 6.62 -10.03
CA HIS A 9 16.13 7.83 -10.86
C HIS A 9 15.26 8.89 -10.14
N PRO A 10 15.69 9.44 -9.00
CA PRO A 10 14.91 10.41 -8.23
C PRO A 10 14.59 11.69 -9.01
N GLU A 11 15.40 12.03 -10.02
CA GLU A 11 15.20 13.17 -10.92
C GLU A 11 13.95 13.05 -11.80
N ARG A 12 13.40 11.84 -11.96
CA ARG A 12 12.18 11.58 -12.74
C ARG A 12 10.89 11.71 -11.93
N THR A 13 10.99 12.12 -10.67
CA THR A 13 9.81 12.25 -9.80
C THR A 13 8.88 13.34 -10.30
N ASP A 14 7.62 13.00 -10.57
CA ASP A 14 6.57 13.95 -10.91
C ASP A 14 6.32 14.94 -9.75
N GLU A 15 6.07 16.21 -10.06
CA GLU A 15 5.85 17.24 -9.05
C GLU A 15 4.63 16.95 -8.17
N GLY A 16 3.56 16.39 -8.75
CA GLY A 16 2.38 15.96 -8.03
C GLY A 16 2.69 14.80 -7.08
N ALA A 17 3.41 13.78 -7.56
CA ALA A 17 3.84 12.67 -6.71
C ALA A 17 4.71 13.14 -5.53
N ARG A 18 5.60 14.11 -5.77
CA ARG A 18 6.42 14.75 -4.73
C ARG A 18 5.57 15.51 -3.70
N ALA A 19 4.58 16.27 -4.17
CA ALA A 19 3.69 17.06 -3.31
C ALA A 19 2.80 16.17 -2.43
N VAL A 20 2.36 15.01 -2.93
CA VAL A 20 1.52 14.07 -2.17
C VAL A 20 2.32 13.31 -1.12
N ASN A 21 3.50 12.80 -1.47
CA ASN A 21 4.25 11.86 -0.62
C ASN A 21 5.40 12.50 0.16
N ALA A 22 5.60 13.81 0.01
CA ALA A 22 6.74 14.55 0.58
C ALA A 22 8.10 13.86 0.29
N PHE A 23 8.26 13.36 -0.94
CA PHE A 23 9.53 12.77 -1.37
C PHE A 23 10.62 13.86 -1.41
N ASP A 24 11.72 13.60 -0.72
CA ASP A 24 12.92 14.42 -0.76
C ASP A 24 14.12 13.48 -0.69
N GLU A 25 14.95 13.49 -1.74
CA GLU A 25 16.03 12.52 -1.92
C GLU A 25 16.99 12.52 -0.72
N ARG A 26 17.46 13.71 -0.32
CA ARG A 26 18.43 13.84 0.78
C ARG A 26 17.83 13.34 2.09
N ARG A 27 16.61 13.79 2.40
CA ARG A 27 15.90 13.38 3.61
C ARG A 27 15.61 11.89 3.63
N TRP A 28 15.27 11.27 2.50
CA TRP A 28 14.97 9.85 2.46
C TRP A 28 16.24 9.01 2.68
N ARG A 29 17.39 9.44 2.15
CA ARG A 29 18.69 8.86 2.50
C ARG A 29 19.03 9.02 3.99
N GLU A 30 18.80 10.20 4.57
CA GLU A 30 18.96 10.45 6.02
C GLU A 30 18.03 9.57 6.87
N LEU A 31 16.88 9.16 6.33
CA LEU A 31 15.90 8.26 6.97
C LEU A 31 16.13 6.78 6.62
N GLU A 32 17.34 6.43 6.19
CA GLU A 32 17.75 5.05 5.89
C GLU A 32 16.85 4.37 4.85
N ALA A 33 16.46 5.10 3.80
CA ALA A 33 15.77 4.50 2.66
C ALA A 33 16.63 3.39 2.03
N LEU A 34 15.97 2.27 1.76
CA LEU A 34 16.58 1.04 1.26
C LEU A 34 16.72 1.07 -0.26
N SER A 35 17.64 0.26 -0.78
CA SER A 35 17.64 -0.11 -2.20
C SER A 35 16.40 -0.96 -2.53
N ALA A 36 16.10 -1.10 -3.82
CA ALA A 36 15.03 -2.00 -4.28
C ALA A 36 15.28 -3.46 -3.88
N GLU A 37 16.54 -3.90 -3.94
CA GLU A 37 17.00 -5.23 -3.53
C GLU A 37 16.74 -5.46 -2.03
N ASP A 38 17.29 -4.60 -1.17
CA ASP A 38 17.14 -4.69 0.29
C ASP A 38 15.67 -4.60 0.72
N ALA A 39 14.89 -3.75 0.05
CA ALA A 39 13.47 -3.64 0.29
C ALA A 39 12.74 -4.95 -0.03
N THR A 40 13.04 -5.58 -1.17
CA THR A 40 12.43 -6.83 -1.60
C THR A 40 12.74 -7.96 -0.62
N GLU A 41 14.01 -8.12 -0.23
CA GLU A 41 14.42 -9.12 0.77
C GLU A 41 13.72 -8.90 2.11
N ARG A 42 13.63 -7.64 2.55
CA ARG A 42 12.97 -7.30 3.82
C ARG A 42 11.46 -7.56 3.78
N LEU A 43 10.80 -7.29 2.65
CA LEU A 43 9.38 -7.59 2.45
C LEU A 43 9.11 -9.09 2.54
N VAL A 44 9.94 -9.90 1.89
CA VAL A 44 9.84 -11.37 1.88
C VAL A 44 10.09 -11.95 3.26
N ALA A 45 11.17 -11.51 3.92
CA ALA A 45 11.49 -11.96 5.27
C ALA A 45 10.35 -11.66 6.24
N PHE A 46 9.81 -10.44 6.20
CA PHE A 46 8.66 -10.05 7.01
C PHE A 46 7.42 -10.90 6.71
N ASN A 47 7.12 -11.15 5.44
CA ASN A 47 5.97 -11.98 5.07
C ASN A 47 6.12 -13.41 5.59
N ASN A 48 7.30 -14.01 5.44
CA ASN A 48 7.58 -15.36 5.92
C ASN A 48 7.48 -15.45 7.45
N GLU A 49 7.95 -14.43 8.18
CA GLU A 49 7.85 -14.35 9.64
C GLU A 49 6.40 -14.30 10.12
N ILE A 50 5.57 -13.45 9.50
CA ILE A 50 4.20 -13.19 9.96
C ILE A 50 3.20 -14.23 9.45
N ALA A 51 3.28 -14.58 8.16
CA ALA A 51 2.33 -15.48 7.52
C ALA A 51 2.69 -16.95 7.76
N GLY A 52 3.98 -17.28 7.84
CA GLY A 52 4.44 -18.67 7.87
C GLY A 52 3.92 -19.44 6.66
N GLN A 53 3.10 -20.47 6.91
CA GLN A 53 2.49 -21.32 5.87
C GLN A 53 1.08 -20.87 5.44
N ARG A 54 0.61 -19.71 5.93
CA ARG A 54 -0.74 -19.21 5.62
C ARG A 54 -0.75 -18.48 4.29
N ASN A 55 -1.83 -18.64 3.54
CA ASN A 55 -2.09 -17.80 2.37
C ASN A 55 -2.42 -16.36 2.82
N VAL A 56 -1.70 -15.39 2.27
CA VAL A 56 -1.95 -13.96 2.53
C VAL A 56 -2.75 -13.38 1.38
N LEU A 57 -3.88 -12.74 1.68
CA LEU A 57 -4.65 -12.00 0.68
C LEU A 57 -4.20 -10.54 0.66
N MET A 58 -3.93 -10.01 -0.53
CA MET A 58 -3.75 -8.59 -0.70
C MET A 58 -5.12 -7.91 -0.66
N VAL A 59 -5.27 -6.90 0.19
CA VAL A 59 -6.47 -6.07 0.30
C VAL A 59 -6.05 -4.62 0.19
N ALA A 60 -6.63 -3.89 -0.76
CA ALA A 60 -6.20 -2.53 -1.04
C ALA A 60 -7.33 -1.67 -1.61
N PHE A 61 -7.25 -0.36 -1.36
CA PHE A 61 -8.16 0.60 -1.97
C PHE A 61 -7.86 0.79 -3.45
N ASN A 62 -6.59 1.00 -3.82
CA ASN A 62 -6.16 1.16 -5.20
C ASN A 62 -5.42 -0.09 -5.67
N SER A 63 -6.10 -1.23 -5.57
CA SER A 63 -5.48 -2.55 -5.67
C SER A 63 -4.67 -2.78 -6.95
N HIS A 64 -5.16 -2.30 -8.10
CA HIS A 64 -4.45 -2.37 -9.37
C HIS A 64 -3.19 -1.51 -9.41
N PHE A 65 -3.24 -0.31 -8.85
CA PHE A 65 -2.07 0.56 -8.75
C PHE A 65 -1.04 -0.04 -7.80
N ASP A 66 -1.45 -0.43 -6.59
CA ASP A 66 -0.56 -0.98 -5.56
C ASP A 66 0.12 -2.27 -6.03
N THR A 67 -0.63 -3.15 -6.72
CA THR A 67 -0.05 -4.36 -7.32
C THR A 67 0.95 -4.05 -8.43
N ALA A 68 0.76 -2.99 -9.22
CA ALA A 68 1.71 -2.60 -10.24
C ALA A 68 3.04 -2.10 -9.64
N PHE A 69 3.00 -1.39 -8.51
CA PHE A 69 4.23 -1.00 -7.79
C PHE A 69 4.98 -2.22 -7.25
N LEU A 70 4.27 -3.16 -6.62
CA LEU A 70 4.87 -4.42 -6.15
C LEU A 70 5.43 -5.23 -7.31
N ASP A 71 4.70 -5.33 -8.41
CA ASP A 71 5.14 -6.05 -9.60
C ASP A 71 6.42 -5.44 -10.20
N HIS A 72 6.48 -4.12 -10.32
CA HIS A 72 7.68 -3.44 -10.79
C HIS A 72 8.88 -3.66 -9.85
N LEU A 73 8.68 -3.51 -8.54
CA LEU A 73 9.71 -3.72 -7.52
C LEU A 73 10.25 -5.14 -7.58
N PHE A 74 9.39 -6.16 -7.54
CA PHE A 74 9.83 -7.56 -7.51
C PHE A 74 10.44 -8.00 -8.84
N ARG A 75 9.88 -7.57 -9.98
CA ARG A 75 10.44 -7.89 -11.30
C ARG A 75 11.83 -7.29 -11.51
N SER A 76 12.13 -6.14 -10.92
CA SER A 76 13.47 -5.56 -10.97
C SER A 76 14.54 -6.44 -10.32
N GLN A 77 14.11 -7.40 -9.48
CA GLN A 77 14.95 -8.35 -8.76
C GLN A 77 14.79 -9.80 -9.29
N ASP A 78 14.24 -9.98 -10.50
CA ASP A 78 13.90 -11.29 -11.09
C ASP A 78 12.97 -12.15 -10.21
N ARG A 79 12.12 -11.49 -9.40
CA ARG A 79 11.16 -12.13 -8.48
C ARG A 79 9.73 -11.81 -8.86
N SER A 80 8.79 -12.52 -8.22
CA SER A 80 7.35 -12.25 -8.36
C SER A 80 6.75 -11.90 -7.01
N TRP A 81 6.02 -10.79 -6.94
CA TRP A 81 5.23 -10.41 -5.76
C TRP A 81 4.18 -11.46 -5.36
N ARG A 82 3.88 -12.42 -6.26
CA ARG A 82 3.03 -13.59 -5.99
C ARG A 82 3.62 -14.57 -4.97
N GLU A 83 4.90 -14.43 -4.62
CA GLU A 83 5.46 -15.17 -3.49
C GLU A 83 4.95 -14.65 -2.14
N LEU A 84 4.49 -13.40 -2.08
CA LEU A 84 3.97 -12.79 -0.87
C LEU A 84 2.48 -13.06 -0.70
N TYR A 85 1.72 -12.94 -1.79
CA TYR A 85 0.27 -12.89 -1.77
C TYR A 85 -0.35 -13.97 -2.65
N HIS A 86 -1.45 -14.53 -2.17
CA HIS A 86 -2.28 -15.48 -2.88
C HIS A 86 -2.82 -14.88 -4.21
N TYR A 87 -3.31 -15.75 -5.10
CA TYR A 87 -3.77 -15.36 -6.43
C TYR A 87 -4.85 -14.25 -6.42
N PHE A 88 -5.71 -14.25 -5.41
CA PHE A 88 -6.80 -13.28 -5.27
C PHE A 88 -6.33 -11.98 -4.63
N VAL A 89 -6.71 -10.86 -5.25
CA VAL A 89 -6.57 -9.51 -4.72
C VAL A 89 -7.97 -8.97 -4.44
N LEU A 90 -8.20 -8.46 -3.23
CA LEU A 90 -9.48 -7.89 -2.84
C LEU A 90 -9.44 -6.37 -2.99
N ASP A 91 -10.27 -5.89 -3.90
CA ASP A 91 -10.44 -4.47 -4.19
C ASP A 91 -11.52 -3.86 -3.29
N LEU A 92 -11.12 -2.96 -2.40
CA LEU A 92 -12.02 -2.37 -1.41
C LEU A 92 -13.17 -1.54 -2.04
N PRO A 93 -12.95 -0.72 -3.08
CA PRO A 93 -14.06 -0.05 -3.78
C PRO A 93 -15.08 -1.04 -4.32
N SER A 94 -14.65 -2.13 -4.95
CA SER A 94 -15.54 -3.17 -5.45
C SER A 94 -16.32 -3.87 -4.33
N MET A 95 -15.66 -4.18 -3.21
CA MET A 95 -16.31 -4.74 -2.02
C MET A 95 -17.33 -3.77 -1.41
N ALA A 96 -17.00 -2.48 -1.31
CA ALA A 96 -17.92 -1.46 -0.82
C ALA A 96 -19.11 -1.29 -1.77
N TRP A 97 -18.86 -1.35 -3.09
CA TRP A 97 -19.88 -1.25 -4.12
C TRP A 97 -20.90 -2.38 -4.06
N SER A 98 -20.44 -3.62 -3.86
CA SER A 98 -21.34 -4.77 -3.70
C SER A 98 -22.22 -4.66 -2.46
N ARG A 99 -21.83 -3.83 -1.49
CA ARG A 99 -22.59 -3.52 -0.26
C ARG A 99 -23.44 -2.25 -0.38
N GLY A 100 -23.59 -1.70 -1.59
CA GLY A 100 -24.45 -0.54 -1.85
C GLY A 100 -23.79 0.82 -1.68
N ASN A 101 -22.50 0.87 -1.32
CA ASN A 101 -21.76 2.13 -1.35
C ASN A 101 -21.52 2.56 -2.81
N ARG A 102 -21.73 3.84 -3.11
CA ARG A 102 -21.52 4.40 -4.46
C ARG A 102 -20.37 5.41 -4.51
N GLY A 103 -19.75 5.69 -3.36
CA GLY A 103 -18.53 6.47 -3.26
C GLY A 103 -17.35 5.73 -3.88
N LEU A 104 -16.51 6.45 -4.62
CA LEU A 104 -15.34 5.93 -5.32
C LEU A 104 -14.00 6.41 -4.73
N THR A 105 -14.05 7.17 -3.62
CA THR A 105 -12.86 7.70 -2.94
C THR A 105 -12.72 7.12 -1.54
N GLY A 106 -11.48 7.06 -1.02
CA GLY A 106 -11.19 6.61 0.33
C GLY A 106 -12.05 7.34 1.36
N THR A 107 -12.08 8.67 1.29
CA THR A 107 -12.90 9.54 2.15
C THR A 107 -14.41 9.24 2.05
N SER A 108 -14.94 9.02 0.85
CA SER A 108 -16.38 8.73 0.68
C SER A 108 -16.76 7.37 1.29
N ILE A 109 -15.89 6.38 1.13
CA ILE A 109 -16.10 5.04 1.68
C ILE A 109 -15.91 5.04 3.19
N SER A 110 -14.87 5.68 3.71
CA SER A 110 -14.61 5.79 5.14
C SER A 110 -15.74 6.51 5.88
N THR A 111 -16.23 7.62 5.32
CA THR A 111 -17.38 8.37 5.84
C THR A 111 -18.64 7.49 5.91
N ALA A 112 -18.98 6.78 4.83
CA ALA A 112 -20.17 5.93 4.78
C ALA A 112 -20.07 4.71 5.73
N LEU A 113 -18.86 4.28 6.06
CA LEU A 113 -18.59 3.19 7.00
C LEU A 113 -18.41 3.68 8.44
N GLY A 114 -18.30 4.98 8.68
CA GLY A 114 -18.06 5.56 10.01
C GLY A 114 -16.66 5.26 10.55
N VAL A 115 -15.66 5.14 9.68
CA VAL A 115 -14.26 4.92 10.08
C VAL A 115 -13.42 6.17 9.81
N ASP A 116 -12.42 6.40 10.65
CA ASP A 116 -11.51 7.53 10.48
C ASP A 116 -10.76 7.44 9.14
N ASP A 117 -10.68 8.57 8.45
CA ASP A 117 -9.89 8.70 7.23
C ASP A 117 -8.38 8.68 7.54
N GLU A 118 -7.56 8.73 6.50
CA GLU A 118 -6.12 8.95 6.65
C GLU A 118 -5.75 10.44 6.66
N PRO A 119 -4.54 10.80 7.13
CA PRO A 119 -4.06 12.18 7.02
C PRO A 119 -3.89 12.60 5.56
N HIS A 120 -4.35 13.80 5.23
CA HIS A 120 -4.18 14.45 3.92
C HIS A 120 -3.08 15.52 3.91
N VAL A 121 -2.22 15.51 4.94
CA VAL A 121 -1.05 16.39 5.03
C VAL A 121 0.16 15.59 4.53
N ALA A 122 0.87 16.08 3.51
CA ALA A 122 1.88 15.31 2.77
C ALA A 122 2.93 14.58 3.62
N ASN A 123 3.46 15.20 4.68
CA ASN A 123 4.45 14.56 5.56
C ASN A 123 3.85 13.53 6.53
N LEU A 124 2.53 13.50 6.66
CA LEU A 124 1.76 12.52 7.46
C LEU A 124 1.06 11.48 6.57
N HIS A 125 0.85 11.79 5.29
CA HIS A 125 0.31 10.91 4.27
C HIS A 125 1.41 9.94 3.82
N THR A 126 1.38 8.73 4.37
CA THR A 126 2.41 7.71 4.15
C THR A 126 1.78 6.38 3.77
N GLY A 127 2.56 5.50 3.13
CA GLY A 127 2.05 4.16 2.79
C GLY A 127 1.48 3.39 4.00
N ILE A 128 2.00 3.62 5.22
CA ILE A 128 1.46 2.97 6.43
C ILE A 128 0.13 3.58 6.91
N THR A 129 -0.13 4.88 6.69
CA THR A 129 -1.44 5.46 7.00
C THR A 129 -2.51 4.97 6.03
N GLY A 130 -2.18 4.90 4.74
CA GLY A 130 -3.06 4.32 3.72
C GLY A 130 -3.36 2.84 3.99
N ALA A 131 -2.34 2.04 4.32
CA ALA A 131 -2.53 0.63 4.68
C ALA A 131 -3.41 0.45 5.93
N ARG A 132 -3.29 1.32 6.93
CA ARG A 132 -4.16 1.31 8.12
C ARG A 132 -5.60 1.68 7.78
N LEU A 133 -5.80 2.67 6.90
CA LEU A 133 -7.13 3.00 6.40
C LEU A 133 -7.75 1.80 5.66
N ASN A 134 -7.00 1.14 4.77
CA ASN A 134 -7.44 -0.07 4.06
C ASN A 134 -7.90 -1.16 5.04
N ALA A 135 -7.12 -1.41 6.10
CA ALA A 135 -7.48 -2.39 7.12
C ALA A 135 -8.77 -2.03 7.87
N ARG A 136 -8.96 -0.75 8.25
CA ARG A 136 -10.19 -0.28 8.91
C ARG A 136 -11.42 -0.40 8.01
N ILE A 137 -11.29 -0.01 6.73
CA ILE A 137 -12.37 -0.15 5.74
C ILE A 137 -12.72 -1.63 5.56
N TYR A 138 -11.73 -2.50 5.38
CA TYR A 138 -11.94 -3.94 5.23
C TYR A 138 -12.70 -4.53 6.44
N GLN A 139 -12.24 -4.23 7.66
CA GLN A 139 -12.89 -4.68 8.89
C GLN A 139 -14.33 -4.19 9.00
N ALA A 140 -14.60 -2.92 8.67
CA ALA A 140 -15.95 -2.36 8.69
C ALA A 140 -16.87 -2.99 7.63
N LEU A 141 -16.33 -3.36 6.46
CA LEU A 141 -17.08 -4.10 5.43
C LEU A 141 -17.41 -5.54 5.85
N LEU A 142 -16.55 -6.17 6.65
CA LEU A 142 -16.78 -7.51 7.20
C LEU A 142 -17.74 -7.51 8.39
N ALA A 143 -17.72 -6.49 9.24
CA ALA A 143 -18.57 -6.42 10.44
C ALA A 143 -20.07 -6.15 10.15
N ARG A 144 -20.40 -5.78 8.91
CA ARG A 144 -21.79 -5.61 8.45
C ARG A 144 -22.31 -6.96 7.91
N GLU A 145 -22.51 -7.90 8.83
CA GLU A 145 -23.28 -9.14 8.64
C GLU A 145 -24.68 -9.00 9.24
#